data_AF-A0A973H3S2-F1
#
_entry.id   AF-A0A973H3S2-F1
#
_cell.length_a   1.000
_cell.length_b   1.000
_cell.length_c   1.000
_cell.angle_alpha   90.00
_cell.angle_beta   90.00
_cell.angle_gamma   90.00
#
_symmetry.space_group_name_H-M   'P 1'
#
loop_
_entity.id
_entity.type
_entity.pdbx_description
1 polymer ?
#
loop_
_entity_poly.entity_id
_entity_poly.type
_entity_poly.pdbx_seq_one_letter_code
_entity_poly.pdbx_strand_id
1 'polypeptide(L)'
;MTATAVPTVLTARALLLDMDGTLVNSDVVVERCWRRWAERHGLDGDEVMKVVHGRQGYASMALLLPDRPMEQNHADNARMLAEETADMDGVV
;
A
#
# COMPACT_ATOMS: atom_id res chain seq x y z
N MET A 1 12.50 -35.54 9.19
CA MET A 1 12.41 -35.86 7.76
C MET A 1 12.20 -34.55 7.02
N THR A 2 13.21 -34.06 6.30
CA THR A 2 13.07 -32.91 5.40
C THR A 2 12.47 -33.41 4.10
N ALA A 3 11.24 -32.99 3.79
CA ALA A 3 10.64 -33.28 2.50
C ALA A 3 11.40 -32.49 1.43
N THR A 4 12.01 -33.18 0.48
CA THR A 4 12.61 -32.56 -0.69
C THR A 4 11.48 -31.98 -1.54
N ALA A 5 11.35 -30.66 -1.56
CA ALA A 5 10.34 -30.00 -2.37
C ALA A 5 10.62 -30.26 -3.86
N VAL A 6 9.64 -30.83 -4.58
CA VAL A 6 9.72 -30.99 -6.03
C VAL A 6 9.40 -29.63 -6.66
N PRO A 7 10.26 -29.09 -7.55
CA PRO A 7 10.01 -27.79 -8.14
C PRO A 7 8.75 -27.81 -9.02
N THR A 8 7.89 -26.82 -8.85
CA THR A 8 6.78 -26.56 -9.78
C THR A 8 7.31 -25.76 -10.96
N VAL A 9 7.07 -26.25 -12.18
CA VAL A 9 7.49 -25.58 -13.42
C VAL A 9 6.26 -24.96 -14.09
N LEU A 10 6.32 -23.65 -14.36
CA LEU A 10 5.28 -22.90 -15.07
C LEU A 10 5.85 -22.39 -16.39
N THR A 11 5.16 -22.68 -17.50
CA THR A 11 5.49 -22.15 -18.83
C THR A 11 4.57 -20.98 -19.14
N ALA A 12 5.12 -19.77 -19.25
CA ALA A 12 4.38 -18.56 -19.58
C ALA A 12 5.15 -17.69 -20.58
N ARG A 13 4.42 -16.85 -21.33
CA ARG A 13 5.04 -15.88 -22.24
C ARG A 13 5.59 -14.65 -21.51
N ALA A 14 5.01 -14.31 -20.36
CA ALA A 14 5.41 -13.21 -19.50
C ALA A 14 4.92 -13.46 -18.07
N LEU A 15 5.54 -12.77 -17.11
CA LEU A 15 5.14 -12.73 -15.71
C LEU A 15 5.03 -11.26 -15.29
N LEU A 16 3.93 -10.91 -14.62
CA LEU A 16 3.73 -9.60 -14.00
C LEU A 16 3.80 -9.82 -12.49
N LEU A 17 4.73 -9.13 -11.86
CA LEU A 17 4.93 -9.15 -10.41
C LEU A 17 4.50 -7.79 -9.88
N ASP A 18 3.71 -7.81 -8.82
CA ASP A 18 3.48 -6.62 -8.00
C ASP A 18 4.79 -6.23 -7.28
N MET A 19 4.86 -5.01 -6.75
CA MET A 19 6.05 -4.50 -6.07
C MET A 19 5.96 -4.67 -4.54
N ASP A 20 5.01 -3.97 -3.93
CA ASP A 20 4.87 -3.89 -2.47
C ASP A 20 4.38 -5.22 -1.89
N GLY A 21 5.08 -5.74 -0.88
CA GLY A 21 4.78 -7.04 -0.29
C GLY A 21 5.02 -8.25 -1.23
N THR A 22 5.51 -8.02 -2.45
CA THR A 22 5.80 -9.05 -3.45
C THR A 22 7.28 -9.09 -3.80
N LEU A 23 7.86 -7.96 -4.23
CA LEU A 23 9.29 -7.82 -4.55
C LEU A 23 10.08 -7.19 -3.40
N VAL A 24 9.46 -6.26 -2.68
CA VAL A 24 10.06 -5.54 -1.54
C VAL A 24 9.11 -5.56 -0.36
N ASN A 25 9.65 -5.60 0.86
CA ASN A 25 8.89 -5.35 2.07
C ASN A 25 8.88 -3.84 2.34
N SER A 26 7.78 -3.16 1.99
CA SER A 26 7.55 -1.72 2.17
C SER A 26 6.53 -1.40 3.28
N ASP A 27 6.07 -2.42 4.03
CA ASP A 27 4.95 -2.29 4.97
C ASP A 27 5.15 -1.17 5.99
N VAL A 28 6.36 -1.03 6.53
CA VAL A 28 6.69 -0.05 7.56
C VAL A 28 6.53 1.39 7.06
N VAL A 29 6.90 1.66 5.81
CA VAL A 29 6.79 3.00 5.21
C VAL A 29 5.34 3.30 4.89
N VAL A 30 4.65 2.36 4.24
CA VAL A 30 3.22 2.50 3.90
C VAL A 30 2.38 2.74 5.14
N GLU A 31 2.56 1.95 6.20
CA GLU A 31 1.85 2.11 7.47
C GLU A 31 2.10 3.50 8.08
N ARG A 32 3.34 3.97 8.09
CA ARG A 32 3.69 5.29 8.63
C ARG A 32 3.02 6.42 7.85
N CYS A 33 3.03 6.35 6.52
CA CYS A 33 2.37 7.34 5.66
C CYS A 33 0.85 7.37 5.90
N TRP A 34 0.21 6.21 5.95
CA TRP A 34 -1.23 6.10 6.21
C TRP A 34 -1.62 6.55 7.61
N ARG A 35 -0.85 6.22 8.65
CA ARG A 35 -1.12 6.68 10.02
C ARG A 35 -1.00 8.20 10.14
N ARG A 36 0.02 8.81 9.52
CA ARG A 36 0.15 10.28 9.45
C ARG A 36 -1.00 10.91 8.67
N TRP A 37 -1.42 10.28 7.58
CA TRP A 37 -2.57 10.75 6.81
C TRP A 37 -3.88 10.66 7.60
N ALA A 38 -4.08 9.56 8.34
CA ALA A 38 -5.24 9.35 9.21
C ALA A 38 -5.32 10.41 10.32
N GLU A 39 -4.19 10.70 10.97
CA GLU A 39 -4.09 11.74 12.00
C GLU A 39 -4.52 13.11 11.46
N ARG A 40 -4.06 13.50 10.25
CA ARG A 40 -4.45 14.76 9.60
C ARG A 40 -5.95 14.88 9.33
N HIS A 41 -6.65 13.75 9.22
CA HIS A 41 -8.09 13.69 8.94
C HIS A 41 -8.91 13.31 10.17
N GLY A 42 -8.29 13.16 11.35
CA GLY A 42 -8.98 12.76 12.58
C GLY A 42 -9.53 11.33 12.54
N LEU A 43 -8.92 10.46 11.73
CA LEU A 43 -9.30 9.05 11.59
C LEU A 43 -8.44 8.16 12.49
N ASP A 44 -9.02 7.05 12.94
CA ASP A 44 -8.27 6.00 13.65
C ASP A 44 -7.34 5.26 12.68
N GLY A 45 -6.04 5.29 12.95
CA GLY A 45 -5.04 4.63 12.12
C GLY A 45 -5.24 3.12 11.99
N ASP A 46 -5.67 2.44 13.05
CA ASP A 46 -5.89 0.98 13.01
C ASP A 46 -7.11 0.62 12.17
N GLU A 47 -8.16 1.45 12.17
CA GLU A 47 -9.30 1.26 11.26
C GLU A 47 -8.92 1.57 9.80
N VAL A 48 -8.09 2.58 9.56
CA VAL A 48 -7.54 2.88 8.23
C VAL A 48 -6.72 1.70 7.70
N MET A 49 -5.85 1.10 8.51
CA MET A 49 -5.01 -0.03 8.07
C MET A 49 -5.81 -1.25 7.58
N LYS A 50 -7.02 -1.48 8.11
CA LYS A 50 -7.91 -2.56 7.62
C LYS A 50 -8.43 -2.36 6.20
N VAL A 51 -8.37 -1.13 5.68
CA VAL A 51 -8.99 -0.73 4.41
C VAL A 51 -7.97 -0.54 3.29
N VAL A 52 -6.73 -0.18 3.62
CA VAL A 52 -5.76 0.38 2.65
C VAL A 52 -4.93 -0.65 1.89
N HIS A 53 -4.68 -1.83 2.46
CA HIS A 53 -3.80 -2.82 1.84
C HIS A 53 -4.29 -3.29 0.47
N GLY A 54 -3.38 -3.30 -0.52
CA GLY A 54 -3.63 -3.78 -1.88
C GLY A 54 -4.61 -2.95 -2.71
N ARG A 55 -4.98 -1.75 -2.23
CA ARG A 55 -5.89 -0.84 -2.92
C ARG A 55 -5.18 0.46 -3.29
N GLN A 56 -5.54 1.02 -4.44
CA GLN A 56 -5.06 2.33 -4.85
C GLN A 56 -5.42 3.38 -3.78
N GLY A 57 -4.45 4.19 -3.35
CA GLY A 57 -4.64 5.06 -2.19
C GLY A 57 -5.80 6.04 -2.31
N TYR A 58 -6.00 6.65 -3.49
CA TYR A 58 -7.14 7.54 -3.74
C TYR A 58 -8.50 6.84 -3.52
N ALA A 59 -8.59 5.54 -3.82
CA ALA A 59 -9.82 4.76 -3.67
C ALA A 59 -10.05 4.41 -2.20
N SER A 60 -8.98 4.10 -1.46
CA SER A 60 -9.04 3.97 0.00
C SER A 60 -9.47 5.27 0.67
N MET A 61 -8.94 6.42 0.24
CA MET A 61 -9.34 7.74 0.73
C MET A 61 -10.82 8.03 0.45
N ALA A 62 -11.34 7.67 -0.73
CA ALA A 62 -12.75 7.83 -1.06
C ALA A 62 -13.68 6.97 -0.19
N LEU A 63 -13.23 5.79 0.26
CA LEU A 63 -14.00 4.95 1.19
C LEU A 63 -13.99 5.51 2.62
N LEU A 64 -12.85 6.07 3.03
CA LEU A 64 -12.66 6.61 4.39
C LEU A 64 -13.27 8.01 4.56
N LEU A 65 -13.40 8.77 3.47
CA LEU A 65 -13.98 10.12 3.42
C LEU A 65 -15.02 10.20 2.28
N PRO A 66 -16.19 9.55 2.42
CA PRO A 66 -17.13 9.34 1.32
C PRO A 66 -17.73 10.62 0.72
N ASP A 67 -17.82 11.69 1.51
CA ASP A 67 -18.36 12.97 1.07
C ASP A 67 -17.30 13.90 0.46
N ARG A 68 -16.04 13.45 0.39
CA ARG A 68 -14.92 14.23 -0.15
C ARG A 68 -14.91 14.18 -1.68
N PRO A 69 -14.76 15.33 -2.37
CA PRO A 69 -14.62 15.34 -3.82
C PRO A 69 -13.43 14.49 -4.30
N MET A 70 -13.65 13.69 -5.35
CA MET A 70 -12.64 12.75 -5.88
C MET A 70 -11.33 13.43 -6.29
N GLU A 71 -11.40 14.67 -6.80
CA GLU A 71 -10.23 15.48 -7.14
C GLU A 71 -9.29 15.67 -5.94
N GLN A 72 -9.85 15.89 -4.74
CA GLN A 72 -9.04 16.04 -3.54
C GLN A 72 -8.36 14.73 -3.16
N ASN A 73 -9.02 13.59 -3.32
CA ASN A 73 -8.42 12.26 -3.08
C ASN A 73 -7.25 12.01 -4.03
N HIS A 74 -7.37 12.39 -5.31
CA HIS A 74 -6.25 12.28 -6.26
C HIS A 74 -5.09 13.19 -5.89
N ALA A 75 -5.36 14.44 -5.53
CA ALA A 75 -4.32 15.39 -5.14
C ALA A 75 -3.59 14.95 -3.86
N ASP A 76 -4.32 14.42 -2.88
CA ASP A 76 -3.76 13.94 -1.62
C ASP A 76 -2.98 12.63 -1.81
N ASN A 77 -3.50 11.71 -2.63
CA ASN A 77 -2.79 10.50 -3.02
C ASN A 77 -1.48 10.80 -3.75
N ALA A 78 -1.43 11.82 -4.61
CA ALA A 78 -0.19 12.23 -5.27
C ALA A 78 0.87 12.74 -4.27
N ARG A 79 0.45 13.48 -3.24
CA ARG A 79 1.35 13.94 -2.16
C ARG A 79 1.85 12.76 -1.34
N MET A 80 0.95 11.90 -0.90
CA MET A 80 1.30 10.74 -0.08
C MET A 80 2.21 9.76 -0.85
N LEU A 81 1.96 9.53 -2.15
CA LEU A 81 2.84 8.71 -2.99
C LEU A 81 4.25 9.31 -3.09
N ALA A 82 4.38 10.64 -3.17
CA ALA A 82 5.68 11.29 -3.14
C ALA A 82 6.38 11.14 -1.77
N GLU A 83 5.62 11.19 -0.67
CA GLU A 83 6.14 10.92 0.68
C GLU A 83 6.62 9.47 0.82
N GLU A 84 5.83 8.49 0.38
CA GLU A 84 6.17 7.07 0.38
C GLU A 84 7.40 6.78 -0.49
N THR A 85 7.50 7.40 -1.67
CA THR A 85 8.63 7.21 -2.59
C THR A 85 9.94 7.78 -2.02
N ALA A 86 9.86 8.83 -1.20
CA ALA A 86 11.03 9.48 -0.62
C ALA A 86 11.51 8.82 0.68
N ASP A 87 10.64 8.12 1.40
CA ASP A 87 10.96 7.41 2.65
C ASP A 87 11.36 5.96 2.34
N MET A 88 12.66 5.67 2.43
CA MET A 88 13.20 4.32 2.21
C MET A 88 13.53 3.61 3.54
N ASP A 89 13.23 4.23 4.69
CA ASP A 89 13.66 3.74 5.98
C ASP A 89 12.86 2.50 6.39
N GLY A 90 13.53 1.34 6.34
CA GLY A 90 12.96 0.05 6.72
C GLY A 90 12.43 -0.78 5.55
N VAL A 91 12.63 -0.32 4.31
CA VAL A 91 12.35 -1.13 3.10
C VAL A 91 13.45 -2.18 2.93
N VAL A 92 13.08 -3.45 2.70
CA VAL A 92 13.99 -4.60 2.54
C VAL A 92 13.64 -5.43 1.31
#